data_AF-A0A699ZRL0-F1
#
_entry.id   AF-A0A699ZRL0-F1
#
_cell.length_a   1.000
_cell.length_b   1.000
_cell.length_c   1.000
_cell.angle_alpha   90.00
_cell.angle_beta   90.00
_cell.angle_gamma   90.00
#
_symmetry.space_group_name_H-M   'P 1'
#
loop_
_entity.id
_entity.type
_entity.pdbx_description
1 polymer ?
#
loop_
_entity_poly.entity_id
_entity_poly.type
_entity_poly.pdbx_seq_one_letter_code
_entity_poly.pdbx_strand_id
1 'polypeptide(L)'
;MGGKNQQQIMQAIVAKIKTYHKLLSTFATNGKLELGLLLVVQVQCYEDNRLLKLFSDIVRVLYDADIVGEDAIFHWYKKGSHPKGRNVFTKDIEPFIKWLEEAEEEAD
;
A
#
# COMPACT_ATOMS: atom_id res chain seq x y z
N MET A 1 -21.07 -14.41 -1.82
CA MET A 1 -21.01 -13.77 -0.48
C MET A 1 -19.69 -13.05 -0.16
N GLY A 2 -18.61 -13.19 -0.96
CA GLY A 2 -17.29 -12.60 -0.64
C GLY A 2 -17.14 -11.07 -0.83
N GLY A 3 -17.68 -10.49 -1.91
CA GLY A 3 -17.42 -9.09 -2.26
C GLY A 3 -17.97 -8.05 -1.28
N LYS A 4 -19.18 -8.26 -0.73
CA LYS A 4 -19.76 -7.36 0.29
C LYS A 4 -18.92 -7.28 1.56
N ASN A 5 -18.35 -8.41 1.99
CA ASN A 5 -17.50 -8.47 3.18
C ASN A 5 -16.17 -7.73 2.94
N GLN A 6 -15.56 -7.87 1.76
CA GLN A 6 -14.33 -7.15 1.41
C GLN A 6 -14.53 -5.64 1.34
N GLN A 7 -15.65 -5.17 0.76
CA GLN A 7 -15.98 -3.74 0.75
C GLN A 7 -16.13 -3.16 2.15
N GLN A 8 -16.80 -3.87 3.06
CA GLN A 8 -16.96 -3.44 4.46
C GLN A 8 -15.60 -3.38 5.18
N ILE A 9 -14.73 -4.36 4.94
CA ILE A 9 -13.37 -4.37 5.51
C ILE A 9 -12.56 -3.20 4.96
N MET A 10 -12.61 -2.94 3.66
CA MET A 10 -11.88 -1.81 3.07
C MET A 10 -12.38 -0.46 3.63
N GLN A 11 -13.68 -0.28 3.78
CA GLN A 11 -14.24 0.92 4.41
C GLN A 11 -13.74 1.09 5.86
N ALA A 12 -13.66 -0.01 6.62
CA ALA A 12 -13.08 0.03 7.97
C ALA A 12 -11.59 0.39 7.97
N ILE A 13 -10.82 -0.07 6.97
CA ILE A 13 -9.40 0.27 6.82
C ILE A 13 -9.24 1.75 6.47
N VAL A 14 -9.99 2.26 5.50
CA VAL A 14 -9.99 3.69 5.15
C VAL A 14 -10.33 4.55 6.36
N ALA A 15 -11.36 4.17 7.14
CA ALA A 15 -11.75 4.89 8.35
C ALA A 15 -10.61 4.91 9.39
N LYS A 16 -9.90 3.80 9.57
CA LYS A 16 -8.74 3.73 10.47
C LYS A 16 -7.57 4.58 9.97
N ILE A 17 -7.21 4.51 8.68
CA ILE A 17 -6.13 5.32 8.12
C ILE A 17 -6.45 6.81 8.31
N LYS A 18 -7.69 7.24 8.07
CA LYS A 18 -8.12 8.61 8.35
C LYS A 18 -8.02 8.98 9.83
N THR A 19 -8.44 8.09 10.73
CA THR A 19 -8.38 8.30 12.18
C THR A 19 -6.94 8.45 12.67
N TYR A 20 -6.01 7.65 12.13
CA TYR A 20 -4.61 7.62 12.53
C TYR A 20 -3.68 8.40 11.59
N HIS A 21 -4.23 9.18 10.65
CA HIS A 21 -3.46 9.89 9.61
C HIS A 21 -2.29 10.67 10.22
N LYS A 22 -2.57 11.56 11.17
CA LYS A 22 -1.54 12.37 11.84
C LYS A 22 -0.43 11.53 12.48
N LEU A 23 -0.77 10.40 13.09
CA LEU A 23 0.20 9.49 13.71
C LEU A 23 1.06 8.82 12.64
N LEU A 24 0.44 8.30 11.58
CA LEU A 24 1.13 7.64 10.48
C LEU A 24 2.06 8.61 9.74
N SER A 25 1.61 9.82 9.45
CA SER A 25 2.46 10.87 8.83
C SER A 25 3.58 11.34 9.76
N THR A 26 3.37 11.36 11.08
CA THR A 26 4.46 11.67 12.04
C THR A 26 5.50 10.54 12.11
N PHE A 27 5.11 9.32 11.76
CA PHE A 27 6.04 8.18 11.70
C PHE A 27 6.76 8.12 10.36
N ALA A 28 6.05 8.20 9.23
CA ALA A 28 6.57 8.07 7.87
C ALA A 28 7.24 9.38 7.40
N THR A 29 8.33 9.76 8.07
CA THR A 29 9.01 11.05 7.85
C THR A 29 10.13 11.00 6.82
N ASN A 30 10.42 9.81 6.27
CA ASN A 30 11.41 9.60 5.22
C ASN A 30 11.18 8.24 4.54
N GLY A 31 11.79 8.06 3.37
CA GLY A 31 11.62 6.85 2.55
C GLY A 31 11.96 5.53 3.25
N LYS A 32 12.87 5.50 4.24
CA LYS A 32 13.15 4.26 5.00
C LYS A 32 11.97 3.87 5.89
N LEU A 33 11.31 4.85 6.51
CA LEU A 33 10.16 4.61 7.38
C LEU A 33 8.90 4.30 6.57
N GLU A 34 8.73 4.95 5.41
CA GLU A 34 7.69 4.62 4.44
C GLU A 34 7.82 3.18 3.93
N LEU A 35 9.03 2.77 3.51
CA LEU A 35 9.30 1.39 3.13
C LEU A 35 9.02 0.41 4.28
N GLY A 36 9.42 0.78 5.50
CA GLY A 36 9.12 -0.01 6.70
C GLY A 36 7.62 -0.21 6.91
N LEU A 37 6.81 0.84 6.71
CA LEU A 37 5.35 0.76 6.78
C LEU A 37 4.78 -0.18 5.69
N LEU A 38 5.25 -0.04 4.44
CA LEU A 38 4.84 -0.94 3.34
C LEU A 38 5.13 -2.41 3.65
N LEU A 39 6.29 -2.70 4.26
CA LEU A 39 6.66 -4.07 4.66
C LEU A 39 5.77 -4.62 5.77
N VAL A 40 5.44 -3.80 6.77
CA VAL A 40 4.49 -4.19 7.83
C VAL A 40 3.13 -4.49 7.22
N VAL A 41 2.60 -3.59 6.38
CA VAL A 41 1.32 -3.77 5.67
C VAL A 41 1.34 -5.05 4.85
N GLN A 42 2.41 -5.30 4.08
CA GLN A 42 2.57 -6.50 3.27
C GLN A 42 2.47 -7.78 4.11
N VAL A 43 3.22 -7.85 5.22
CA VAL A 43 3.23 -9.03 6.08
C VAL A 43 1.85 -9.25 6.72
N GLN A 44 1.20 -8.19 7.19
CA GLN A 44 -0.14 -8.28 7.78
C GLN A 44 -1.19 -8.73 6.75
N CYS A 45 -1.14 -8.21 5.53
CA CYS A 45 -2.04 -8.63 4.45
C CYS A 45 -1.82 -10.09 4.03
N TYR A 46 -0.59 -10.60 4.13
CA TYR A 46 -0.31 -12.00 3.85
C TYR A 46 -0.80 -12.95 4.96
N GLU A 47 -0.72 -12.52 6.22
CA GLU A 47 -1.11 -13.33 7.38
C GLU A 47 -2.63 -13.38 7.59
N ASP A 48 -3.36 -12.36 7.13
CA ASP A 48 -4.82 -12.33 7.19
C ASP A 48 -5.43 -12.53 5.80
N ASN A 49 -6.02 -13.71 5.56
CA ASN A 49 -6.72 -14.05 4.31
C ASN A 49 -7.79 -13.04 3.90
N ARG A 50 -8.36 -12.28 4.85
CA ARG A 50 -9.35 -11.24 4.56
C ARG A 50 -8.72 -10.01 3.90
N LEU A 51 -7.44 -9.76 4.16
CA LEU A 51 -6.65 -8.62 3.69
C LEU A 51 -5.80 -8.95 2.46
N LEU A 52 -5.57 -10.23 2.16
CA LEU A 52 -4.71 -10.67 1.06
C LEU A 52 -5.05 -9.98 -0.27
N LYS A 53 -6.33 -9.83 -0.58
CA LYS A 53 -6.79 -9.18 -1.82
C LYS A 53 -6.91 -7.65 -1.75
N LEU A 54 -6.62 -7.06 -0.60
CA LEU A 54 -6.77 -5.62 -0.36
C LEU A 54 -5.43 -4.90 -0.33
N PHE A 55 -4.30 -5.59 -0.44
CA PHE A 55 -2.97 -4.99 -0.34
C PHE A 55 -2.79 -3.79 -1.29
N SER A 56 -3.07 -3.95 -2.59
CA SER A 56 -2.92 -2.88 -3.58
C SER A 56 -3.80 -1.66 -3.24
N ASP A 57 -5.05 -1.89 -2.81
CA ASP A 57 -5.97 -0.82 -2.41
C ASP A 57 -5.47 -0.08 -1.16
N ILE A 58 -4.88 -0.80 -0.21
CA ILE A 58 -4.31 -0.20 1.00
C ILE A 58 -3.11 0.67 0.67
N VAL A 59 -2.20 0.20 -0.21
CA VAL A 59 -1.05 1.00 -0.67
C VAL A 59 -1.52 2.27 -1.35
N ARG A 60 -2.53 2.18 -2.23
CA ARG A 60 -3.12 3.36 -2.86
C ARG A 60 -3.71 4.34 -1.85
N VAL A 61 -4.44 3.87 -0.84
CA VAL A 61 -4.99 4.75 0.21
C VAL A 61 -3.89 5.40 1.05
N LEU A 62 -2.75 4.74 1.27
CA LEU A 62 -1.61 5.35 1.95
C LEU A 62 -0.93 6.42 1.08
N TYR A 63 -0.82 6.16 -0.23
CA TYR A 63 -0.32 7.12 -1.21
C TYR A 63 -1.22 8.36 -1.32
N ASP A 64 -2.52 8.16 -1.56
CA ASP A 64 -3.54 9.23 -1.66
C ASP A 64 -3.64 10.09 -0.39
N ALA A 65 -3.11 9.60 0.74
CA ALA A 65 -3.10 10.27 2.03
C ALA A 65 -1.75 10.94 2.37
N ASP A 66 -0.81 10.98 1.43
CA ASP A 66 0.56 11.51 1.59
C ASP A 66 1.32 10.83 2.74
N ILE A 67 1.07 9.53 2.98
CA ILE A 67 1.76 8.75 4.03
C ILE A 67 2.97 8.01 3.44
N VAL A 68 2.90 7.59 2.18
CA VAL A 68 4.02 6.94 1.47
C VAL A 68 4.17 7.57 0.09
N GLY A 69 5.42 7.84 -0.31
CA GLY A 69 5.74 8.42 -1.61
C GLY A 69 6.06 7.39 -2.68
N GLU A 70 6.16 7.86 -3.93
CA GLU A 70 6.43 7.04 -5.12
C GLU A 70 7.76 6.30 -5.01
N ASP A 71 8.82 6.98 -4.56
CA ASP A 71 10.14 6.40 -4.34
C ASP A 71 10.09 5.15 -3.44
N ALA A 72 9.33 5.21 -2.34
CA ALA A 72 9.18 4.10 -1.41
C ALA A 72 8.39 2.94 -2.05
N ILE A 73 7.34 3.26 -2.81
CA ILE A 73 6.51 2.28 -3.52
C ILE A 73 7.33 1.58 -4.62
N PHE A 74 8.05 2.35 -5.45
CA PHE A 74 8.92 1.83 -6.49
C PHE A 74 10.06 1.00 -5.91
N HIS A 75 10.67 1.46 -4.81
CA HIS A 75 11.69 0.69 -4.13
C HIS A 75 11.14 -0.65 -3.63
N TRP A 76 9.99 -0.64 -2.95
CA TRP A 76 9.30 -1.84 -2.48
C TRP A 76 9.00 -2.81 -3.63
N TYR A 77 8.46 -2.30 -4.74
CA TYR A 77 8.09 -3.10 -5.91
C TYR A 77 9.32 -3.76 -6.58
N LYS A 78 10.37 -2.97 -6.85
CA LYS A 78 11.54 -3.44 -7.60
C LYS A 78 12.41 -4.41 -6.79
N LYS A 79 12.70 -4.09 -5.51
CA LYS A 79 13.68 -4.87 -4.71
C LYS A 79 13.48 -4.89 -3.20
N GLY A 80 12.62 -4.03 -2.65
CA GLY A 80 12.46 -3.86 -1.21
C GLY A 80 11.45 -4.78 -0.56
N SER A 81 10.59 -5.46 -1.33
CA SER A 81 9.49 -6.29 -0.83
C SER A 81 9.93 -7.48 0.02
N HIS A 82 9.10 -7.83 1.01
CA HIS A 82 9.31 -9.00 1.86
C HIS A 82 9.00 -10.30 1.08
N PRO A 83 9.64 -11.45 1.36
CA PRO A 83 9.34 -12.71 0.65
C PRO A 83 7.88 -13.18 0.77
N LYS A 84 7.24 -12.95 1.92
CA LYS A 84 5.82 -13.30 2.16
C LYS A 84 4.91 -12.59 1.18
N GLY A 85 4.22 -13.35 0.34
CA GLY A 85 3.25 -12.83 -0.62
C GLY A 85 3.83 -12.04 -1.79
N ARG A 86 5.16 -11.92 -1.91
CA ARG A 86 5.84 -11.07 -2.93
C ARG A 86 5.25 -11.26 -4.32
N ASN A 87 5.26 -12.50 -4.82
CA ASN A 87 4.83 -12.80 -6.19
C ASN A 87 3.36 -12.46 -6.45
N VAL A 88 2.51 -12.52 -5.42
CA VAL A 88 1.09 -12.15 -5.53
C VAL A 88 0.97 -10.64 -5.53
N PHE A 89 1.54 -9.97 -4.53
CA PHE A 89 1.37 -8.53 -4.36
C PHE A 89 2.04 -7.70 -5.45
N THR A 90 3.25 -8.07 -5.89
CA THR A 90 3.89 -7.34 -7.00
C THR A 90 3.10 -7.48 -8.29
N LYS A 91 2.48 -8.64 -8.54
CA LYS A 91 1.61 -8.82 -9.70
C LYS A 91 0.34 -7.98 -9.58
N ASP A 92 -0.31 -8.00 -8.42
CA ASP A 92 -1.59 -7.34 -8.20
C ASP A 92 -1.49 -5.81 -8.17
N ILE A 93 -0.32 -5.26 -7.81
CA ILE A 93 -0.08 -3.81 -7.76
C ILE A 93 0.49 -3.24 -9.07
N GLU A 94 0.92 -4.09 -10.00
CA GLU A 94 1.53 -3.68 -11.28
C GLU A 94 0.72 -2.61 -12.05
N PRO A 95 -0.63 -2.65 -12.12
CA PRO A 95 -1.39 -1.57 -12.76
C PRO A 95 -1.22 -0.21 -12.09
N PHE A 96 -1.07 -0.18 -10.76
CA PHE A 96 -0.84 1.06 -10.02
C PHE A 96 0.59 1.58 -10.23
N ILE A 97 1.58 0.68 -10.34
CA ILE A 97 2.96 1.07 -10.68
C ILE A 97 3.01 1.75 -12.05
N LYS A 98 2.35 1.18 -13.06
CA LYS A 98 2.28 1.79 -14.40
C LYS A 98 1.62 3.17 -14.37
N TRP A 99 0.53 3.30 -13.61
CA TRP A 99 -0.14 4.59 -13.44
C TRP A 99 0.77 5.66 -12.79
N LEU A 100 1.60 5.28 -11.79
CA LEU A 100 2.58 6.19 -11.20
C LEU A 100 3.66 6.61 -12.22
N GLU A 101 4.18 5.65 -12.99
CA GLU A 101 5.17 5.92 -14.04
C GLU A 101 4.61 6.86 -15.14
N GLU A 102 3.36 6.65 -15.57
CA GLU A 102 2.67 7.51 -16.54
C GLU A 102 2.42 8.93 -15.98
N ALA A 103 2.06 9.05 -14.70
CA ALA A 103 1.82 10.34 -14.06
C ALA A 103 3.10 11.19 -13.92
N GLU A 104 4.26 10.55 -13.73
CA GLU A 104 5.57 11.21 -13.71
C GLU A 104 5.92 11.74 -15.11
N GLU A 105 5.72 10.94 -16.17
CA GLU A 105 6.00 11.33 -17.56
C GLU A 105 5.12 12.47 -18.10
N GLU A 106 3.89 12.63 -17.60
CA GLU A 106 2.99 13.75 -17.98
C GLU A 106 3.29 15.07 -17.24
N ALA A 107 4.06 15.03 -16.16
CA ALA A 107 4.37 16.20 -15.33
C ALA A 107 5.67 16.93 -15.75
N ASP A 108 6.47 16.30 -16.62
CA ASP A 108 7.72 16.81 -17.23
C ASP A 108 7.51 17.35 -18.66
#